data_AF-A0A3D4TMV9-F1
#
_entry.id   AF-A0A3D4TMV9-F1
#
_cell.length_a   1.000
_cell.length_b   1.000
_cell.length_c   1.000
_cell.angle_alpha   90.00
_cell.angle_beta   90.00
_cell.angle_gamma   90.00
#
_symmetry.space_group_name_H-M   'P 1'
#
loop_
_entity.id
_entity.type
_entity.pdbx_description
1 polymer ?
#
loop_
_entity_poly.entity_id
_entity_poly.type
_entity_poly.pdbx_seq_one_letter_code
_entity_poly.pdbx_strand_id
1 'polypeptide(L)'
;MIYGKFYRTWGPLGGDGYLGGNPPVGDDDGRSKIMNVPRRVRVQVFAMYDAVHFVYLGSVLSGHDGTWRLEGIDRSLRYRVIGTDLAGTVNSAIQDWITPAKMER
;
A
#
# COMPACT_ATOMS: atom_id res chain seq x y z
N MET A 1 4.78 17.98 -8.71
CA MET A 1 3.84 17.42 -9.71
C MET A 1 3.91 15.91 -9.59
N ILE A 2 3.00 15.29 -8.83
CA ILE A 2 3.01 13.84 -8.61
C ILE A 2 2.26 13.20 -9.78
N TYR A 3 3.00 12.62 -10.73
CA TYR A 3 2.44 11.81 -11.81
C TYR A 3 2.10 10.41 -11.25
N GLY A 4 0.98 10.28 -10.56
CA GLY A 4 0.46 9.00 -10.07
C GLY A 4 -0.94 8.78 -10.64
N LYS A 5 -1.07 7.87 -11.60
CA LYS A 5 -2.36 7.49 -12.17
C LYS A 5 -3.18 6.79 -11.07
N PHE A 6 -4.24 7.43 -10.58
CA PHE A 6 -5.16 6.88 -9.59
C PHE A 6 -5.96 5.74 -10.24
N TYR A 7 -5.72 4.50 -9.83
CA TYR A 7 -6.51 3.36 -10.30
C TYR A 7 -7.68 3.14 -9.36
N ARG A 8 -8.88 3.25 -9.93
CA ARG A 8 -10.20 3.09 -9.34
C ARG A 8 -10.24 1.95 -8.31
N THR A 9 -10.52 2.31 -7.05
CA THR A 9 -10.71 1.41 -5.91
C THR A 9 -11.97 0.57 -6.06
N TRP A 10 -11.86 -0.74 -5.82
CA TRP A 10 -12.99 -1.64 -5.57
C TRP A 10 -12.85 -2.21 -4.16
N GLY A 11 -13.31 -1.45 -3.18
CA GLY A 11 -13.23 -1.74 -1.74
C GLY A 11 -14.01 -0.65 -0.97
N PRO A 12 -14.35 -0.82 0.32
CA PRO A 12 -15.25 0.09 1.03
C PRO A 12 -14.76 1.53 0.92
N LEU A 13 -15.48 2.30 0.11
CA LEU A 13 -15.35 3.75 -0.06
C LEU A 13 -15.98 4.40 1.18
N GLY A 14 -15.21 5.19 1.93
CA GLY A 14 -15.80 5.96 3.03
C GLY A 14 -14.84 6.49 4.09
N GLY A 15 -13.56 6.12 4.05
CA GLY A 15 -12.58 6.57 5.05
C GLY A 15 -11.82 7.84 4.66
N ASP A 16 -11.25 8.51 5.66
CA ASP A 16 -10.37 9.69 5.50
C ASP A 16 -8.89 9.32 5.50
N GLY A 17 -8.55 8.04 5.30
CA GLY A 17 -7.19 7.53 5.36
C GLY A 17 -6.54 7.24 4.01
N TYR A 18 -5.21 7.09 4.05
CA TYR A 18 -4.42 6.55 2.96
C TYR A 18 -3.36 5.55 3.46
N LEU A 19 -2.98 4.65 2.55
CA LEU A 19 -1.82 3.77 2.66
C LEU A 19 -0.87 4.12 1.53
N GLY A 20 0.42 4.11 1.79
CA GLY A 20 1.39 4.36 0.74
C GLY A 20 2.83 4.40 1.23
N GLY A 21 3.73 4.22 0.27
CA GLY A 21 5.13 4.58 0.43
C GLY A 21 5.30 6.07 0.21
N ASN A 22 5.00 6.86 1.25
CA ASN A 22 5.40 8.26 1.26
C ASN A 22 6.89 8.34 1.61
N PRO A 23 7.68 9.23 0.96
CA PRO A 23 9.04 9.47 1.40
C PRO A 23 9.00 9.85 2.89
N PRO A 24 9.65 9.08 3.77
CA PRO A 24 9.76 9.33 5.18
C PRO A 24 10.88 10.37 5.29
N VAL A 25 11.02 10.88 6.50
CA VAL A 25 12.31 11.43 6.89
C VAL A 25 13.10 10.25 7.49
N GLY A 26 13.82 9.46 6.66
CA GLY A 26 14.62 8.30 7.11
C GLY A 26 14.71 7.13 6.12
N ASP A 27 15.25 5.98 6.57
CA ASP A 27 15.39 4.76 5.74
C ASP A 27 14.06 3.99 5.54
N ASP A 28 13.07 4.26 6.38
CA ASP A 28 11.81 3.53 6.47
C ASP A 28 10.70 4.21 5.66
N ASP A 29 10.83 4.11 4.34
CA ASP A 29 10.12 4.96 3.38
C ASP A 29 8.79 4.46 2.85
N GLY A 30 8.37 3.30 3.35
CA GLY A 30 7.20 2.59 2.84
C GLY A 30 7.25 2.32 1.33
N ARG A 31 8.34 2.65 0.62
CA ARG A 31 8.50 2.37 -0.80
C ARG A 31 8.65 0.87 -0.94
N SER A 32 8.10 0.38 -2.03
CA SER A 32 8.35 -0.99 -2.44
C SER A 32 9.82 -1.17 -2.82
N LYS A 33 10.51 -2.08 -2.15
CA LYS A 33 11.94 -2.37 -2.35
C LYS A 33 12.13 -3.86 -2.65
N ILE A 34 13.09 -4.23 -3.48
CA ILE A 34 13.54 -5.63 -3.57
C ILE A 34 15.03 -5.60 -3.24
N MET A 35 15.44 -6.37 -2.24
CA MET A 35 16.83 -6.32 -1.74
C MET A 35 17.26 -4.89 -1.38
N ASN A 36 16.39 -4.14 -0.69
CA ASN A 36 16.56 -2.73 -0.32
C ASN A 36 16.64 -1.72 -1.48
N VAL A 37 16.46 -2.15 -2.73
CA VAL A 37 16.45 -1.27 -3.90
C VAL A 37 15.01 -0.96 -4.31
N PRO A 38 14.60 0.31 -4.44
CA PRO A 38 13.26 0.65 -4.90
C PRO A 38 12.91 -0.02 -6.24
N ARG A 39 11.72 -0.62 -6.32
CA ARG A 39 11.31 -1.39 -7.50
C ARG A 39 9.83 -1.22 -7.78
N ARG A 40 9.50 -1.32 -9.07
CA ARG A 40 8.11 -1.40 -9.51
C ARG A 40 7.50 -2.76 -9.19
N VAL A 41 6.42 -2.77 -8.42
CA VAL A 41 5.75 -3.97 -7.93
C VAL A 41 4.24 -3.78 -7.92
N ARG A 42 3.50 -4.88 -7.90
CA ARG A 42 2.07 -4.86 -7.60
C ARG A 42 1.88 -4.91 -6.10
N VAL A 43 1.26 -3.89 -5.54
CA VAL A 43 0.92 -3.81 -4.12
C VAL A 43 -0.52 -4.27 -3.95
N GLN A 44 -0.74 -5.28 -3.13
CA GLN A 44 -2.05 -5.81 -2.76
C GLN A 44 -2.37 -5.43 -1.32
N VAL A 45 -3.61 -4.98 -1.08
CA VAL A 45 -4.06 -4.51 0.23
C VAL A 45 -5.22 -5.38 0.70
N PHE A 46 -5.14 -5.80 1.95
CA PHE A 46 -6.15 -6.62 2.62
C PHE A 46 -6.62 -5.93 3.90
N ALA A 47 -7.93 -5.79 4.07
CA ALA A 47 -8.52 -5.37 5.33
C ALA A 47 -8.50 -6.55 6.31
N MET A 48 -8.03 -6.31 7.52
CA MET A 48 -7.92 -7.31 8.58
C MET A 48 -9.00 -7.07 9.64
N TYR A 49 -9.82 -8.08 9.88
CA TYR A 49 -10.77 -8.09 10.99
C TYR A 49 -10.16 -8.78 12.21
N ASP A 50 -9.34 -9.81 11.97
CA ASP A 50 -8.45 -10.41 12.95
C ASP A 50 -7.21 -11.05 12.25
N ALA A 51 -6.47 -11.92 12.95
CA ALA A 51 -5.23 -12.52 12.45
C ALA A 51 -5.44 -13.51 11.28
N VAL A 52 -6.62 -14.11 11.16
CA VAL A 52 -6.95 -15.14 10.16
C VAL A 52 -8.05 -14.70 9.20
N HIS A 53 -8.93 -13.79 9.62
CA HIS A 53 -9.97 -13.20 8.79
C HIS A 53 -9.51 -11.88 8.18
N PHE A 54 -9.15 -11.95 6.90
CA PHE A 54 -8.82 -10.77 6.10
C PHE A 54 -9.50 -10.84 4.73
N VAL A 55 -9.82 -9.67 4.19
CA VAL A 55 -10.54 -9.51 2.91
C VAL A 55 -9.68 -8.68 1.96
N TYR A 56 -9.50 -9.15 0.73
CA TYR A 56 -8.83 -8.38 -0.31
C TYR A 56 -9.62 -7.10 -0.62
N LEU A 57 -8.96 -5.95 -0.51
CA LEU A 57 -9.54 -4.64 -0.72
C LEU A 57 -9.16 -4.05 -2.09
N GLY A 58 -7.99 -4.41 -2.63
CA GLY A 58 -7.56 -3.88 -3.92
C GLY A 58 -6.08 -4.00 -4.15
N SER A 59 -5.65 -3.52 -5.32
CA SER A 59 -4.23 -3.42 -5.65
C SER A 59 -3.90 -2.14 -6.39
N VAL A 60 -2.66 -1.70 -6.22
CA VAL A 60 -2.07 -0.57 -6.93
C VAL A 60 -0.71 -0.97 -7.47
N LEU A 61 -0.39 -0.50 -8.67
CA LEU A 61 0.93 -0.67 -9.26
C LEU A 61 1.81 0.48 -8.78
N SER A 62 2.96 0.17 -8.16
CA SER A 62 3.88 1.21 -7.73
C SER A 62 4.55 1.90 -8.93
N GLY A 63 5.16 3.05 -8.66
CA GLY A 63 6.07 3.75 -9.55
C GLY A 63 7.38 2.99 -9.72
N HIS A 64 8.20 3.44 -10.67
CA HIS A 64 9.54 2.86 -10.89
C HIS A 64 10.49 3.12 -9.71
N ASP A 65 10.21 4.17 -8.94
CA ASP A 65 10.90 4.55 -7.71
C ASP A 65 10.31 3.87 -6.46
N GLY A 66 9.42 2.89 -6.63
CA GLY A 66 8.78 2.14 -5.55
C GLY A 66 7.68 2.91 -4.81
N THR A 67 7.36 4.15 -5.20
CA THR A 67 6.27 4.93 -4.59
C THR A 67 4.91 4.36 -4.97
N TRP A 68 3.95 4.41 -4.05
CA TRP A 68 2.60 3.94 -4.29
C TRP A 68 1.64 4.58 -3.28
N ARG A 69 0.36 4.66 -3.66
CA ARG A 69 -0.65 5.26 -2.80
C ARG A 69 -2.03 4.67 -3.07
N LEU A 70 -2.77 4.46 -1.99
CA LEU A 70 -4.16 4.05 -1.98
C LEU A 70 -4.91 4.94 -0.98
N GLU A 71 -5.95 5.64 -1.44
CA GLU A 71 -6.67 6.65 -0.68
C GLU A 71 -8.12 6.23 -0.43
N GLY A 72 -8.81 6.95 0.47
CA GLY A 72 -10.21 6.68 0.82
C GLY A 72 -10.39 5.46 1.74
N ILE A 73 -9.34 5.09 2.47
CA ILE A 73 -9.28 3.87 3.30
C ILE A 73 -9.83 4.16 4.70
N ASP A 74 -10.66 3.25 5.20
CA ASP A 74 -11.21 3.31 6.56
C ASP A 74 -10.10 3.17 7.61
N ARG A 75 -9.99 4.16 8.49
CA ARG A 75 -8.95 4.19 9.53
C ARG A 75 -9.32 3.46 10.82
N SER A 76 -10.56 2.99 10.93
CA SER A 76 -11.00 2.16 12.07
C SER A 76 -10.53 0.71 11.96
N LEU A 77 -10.10 0.29 10.77
CA LEU A 77 -9.62 -1.06 10.48
C LEU A 77 -8.09 -1.15 10.46
N ARG A 78 -7.59 -2.38 10.49
CA ARG A 78 -6.18 -2.74 10.30
C ARG A 78 -5.99 -3.34 8.92
N TYR A 79 -4.79 -3.23 8.37
CA TYR A 79 -4.49 -3.68 7.01
C TYR A 79 -3.21 -4.48 6.92
N ARG A 80 -3.19 -5.39 5.96
CA ARG A 80 -1.99 -6.06 5.46
C ARG A 80 -1.71 -5.59 4.04
N VAL A 81 -0.45 -5.27 3.77
CA VAL A 81 0.03 -4.83 2.47
C VAL A 81 1.12 -5.78 2.01
N ILE A 82 0.97 -6.31 0.80
CA ILE A 82 1.92 -7.23 0.19
C ILE A 82 2.33 -6.67 -1.17
N GLY A 83 3.60 -6.31 -1.33
CA GLY A 83 4.19 -6.01 -2.62
C GLY A 83 4.79 -7.27 -3.25
N THR A 84 4.40 -7.59 -4.47
CA THR A 84 4.99 -8.66 -5.30
C THR A 84 5.56 -8.08 -6.58
N ASP A 85 6.76 -8.52 -6.96
CA ASP A 85 7.34 -8.17 -8.25
C ASP A 85 6.41 -8.55 -9.42
N LEU A 86 6.65 -7.99 -10.60
CA LEU A 86 5.73 -8.18 -11.72
C LEU A 86 5.69 -9.62 -12.27
N ALA A 87 6.71 -10.44 -11.95
CA ALA A 87 6.71 -11.87 -12.24
C ALA A 87 6.00 -12.69 -11.14
N GLY A 88 5.64 -12.10 -10.00
CA GLY A 88 5.01 -12.79 -8.87
C GLY A 88 5.95 -13.77 -8.13
N THR A 89 7.25 -13.59 -8.28
CA THR A 89 8.30 -14.49 -7.77
C THR A 89 8.94 -13.99 -6.48
N VAL A 90 8.93 -12.67 -6.25
CA VAL A 90 9.62 -12.05 -5.11
C VAL A 90 8.71 -11.08 -4.36
N ASN A 91 8.66 -11.24 -3.04
CA ASN A 91 8.00 -10.29 -2.15
C ASN A 91 8.90 -9.07 -1.91
N SER A 92 8.31 -7.88 -1.96
CA SER A 92 9.00 -6.59 -1.99
C SER A 92 8.71 -5.69 -0.78
N ALA A 93 7.54 -5.82 -0.17
CA ALA A 93 7.25 -5.11 1.07
C ALA A 93 6.08 -5.80 1.73
N ILE A 94 6.25 -6.17 3.00
CA ILE A 94 5.17 -6.70 3.82
C ILE A 94 5.04 -5.77 5.00
N GLN A 95 3.96 -5.01 5.02
CA GLN A 95 3.51 -4.33 6.23
C GLN A 95 2.28 -5.07 6.72
N ASP A 96 2.29 -5.50 7.97
CA ASP A 96 1.19 -6.24 8.57
C ASP A 96 0.61 -5.44 9.75
N TRP A 97 -0.68 -5.58 9.99
CA TRP A 97 -1.38 -4.92 11.10
C TRP A 97 -1.25 -3.38 11.13
N ILE A 98 -1.16 -2.73 9.98
CA ILE A 98 -1.01 -1.27 9.90
C ILE A 98 -2.34 -0.54 9.96
N THR A 99 -2.34 0.65 10.55
CA THR A 99 -3.45 1.60 10.47
C THR A 99 -3.13 2.65 9.40
N PRO A 100 -4.10 3.00 8.53
CA PRO A 100 -3.88 4.04 7.53
C PRO A 100 -3.61 5.40 8.15
N ALA A 101 -2.72 6.16 7.52
CA ALA A 101 -2.46 7.54 7.89
C ALA A 101 -3.65 8.43 7.49
N LYS A 102 -3.88 9.54 8.21
CA LYS A 102 -4.92 10.51 7.85
C LYS A 102 -4.54 11.25 6.57
N MET A 103 -5.45 11.38 5.61
CA MET A 103 -5.24 12.27 4.47
C MET A 103 -5.17 13.72 4.96
N GLU A 104 -4.02 14.35 4.76
CA GLU A 104 -3.91 15.81 4.88
C GLU A 104 -4.54 16.43 3.62
N ARG A 105 -5.48 17.36 3.83
CA ARG A 105 -6.13 18.12 2.75
C ARG A 105 -5.28 19.31 2.36
#